data_AF-A0A3D2FW45-F1
#
_entry.id   AF-A0A3D2FW45-F1
#
_cell.length_a   1.000
_cell.length_b   1.000
_cell.length_c   1.000
_cell.angle_alpha   90.00
_cell.angle_beta   90.00
_cell.angle_gamma   90.00
#
_symmetry.space_group_name_H-M   'P 1'
#
loop_
_entity.id
_entity.type
_entity.pdbx_description
1 polymer ?
#
loop_
_entity_poly.entity_id
_entity_poly.type
_entity_poly.pdbx_seq_one_letter_code
_entity_poly.pdbx_strand_id
1 'polypeptide(L)'
;EIGIFAVYEATGLPVVPVALNSGHVWGRNSWRKYPGVIDVDFLPAIPPGLDRKSFMAALESAIETRMAVLDAPYLKAQSHGG
;
A
#
# COMPACT_ATOMS: atom_id res chain seq x y z
N GLU A 1 15.78 -7.33 4.85
CA GLU A 1 15.70 -6.08 4.07
C GLU A 1 15.88 -4.89 5.00
N ILE A 2 16.85 -4.01 4.72
CA ILE A 2 17.13 -2.78 5.48
C ILE A 2 16.72 -1.62 4.54
N GLY A 3 15.41 -1.51 4.27
CA GLY A 3 14.84 -0.57 3.32
C GLY A 3 14.31 0.69 4.01
N ILE A 4 12.99 0.88 3.95
CA ILE A 4 12.30 2.09 4.43
C ILE A 4 12.60 2.45 5.90
N PHE A 5 12.80 1.47 6.80
CA PHE A 5 13.12 1.75 8.20
C PHE A 5 14.44 2.51 8.37
N ALA A 6 15.46 2.24 7.53
CA ALA A 6 16.74 2.95 7.64
C ALA A 6 16.60 4.44 7.30
N VAL A 7 15.74 4.78 6.33
CA VAL A 7 15.44 6.17 5.99
C VAL A 7 14.65 6.84 7.11
N TYR A 8 13.65 6.14 7.66
CA TYR A 8 12.86 6.62 8.80
C TYR A 8 13.74 6.92 10.03
N GLU A 9 14.64 6.00 10.38
CA GLU A 9 15.56 6.15 11.51
C GLU A 9 16.58 7.28 11.27
N ALA A 10 17.17 7.36 10.07
CA ALA A 10 18.19 8.36 9.76
C ALA A 10 17.62 9.79 9.66
N THR A 11 16.36 9.94 9.25
CA THR A 11 15.75 11.26 9.04
C THR A 11 14.97 11.76 10.25
N GLY A 12 14.45 10.86 11.09
CA GLY A 12 13.57 11.23 12.20
C GLY A 12 12.27 11.92 11.75
N LEU A 13 11.88 11.74 10.48
CA LEU A 13 10.67 12.32 9.91
C LEU A 13 9.49 11.36 10.00
N PRO A 14 8.25 11.88 10.08
CA PRO A 14 7.06 11.05 9.98
C PRO A 14 6.97 10.37 8.61
N VAL A 15 6.43 9.15 8.57
CA VAL A 15 6.20 8.39 7.33
C VAL A 15 4.70 8.30 7.06
N VAL A 16 4.27 8.68 5.85
CA VAL A 16 2.87 8.56 5.41
C VAL A 16 2.73 7.29 4.58
N PRO A 17 2.02 6.25 5.07
CA PRO A 17 1.76 5.05 4.28
C PRO A 17 0.81 5.37 3.12
N VAL A 18 0.97 4.66 2.00
CA VAL A 18 0.11 4.82 0.80
C VAL A 18 -0.39 3.45 0.36
N ALA A 19 -1.70 3.32 0.18
CA ALA A 19 -2.34 2.16 -0.41
C ALA A 19 -2.86 2.50 -1.82
N LEU A 20 -2.70 1.60 -2.79
CA LEU A 20 -3.16 1.82 -4.16
C LEU A 20 -3.46 0.51 -4.90
N ASN A 21 -4.42 0.54 -5.81
CA ASN A 21 -4.94 -0.66 -6.51
C ASN A 21 -4.53 -0.78 -7.98
N SER A 22 -3.48 -0.06 -8.40
CA SER A 22 -3.05 0.02 -9.80
C SER A 22 -2.72 -1.35 -10.41
N GLY A 23 -2.35 -2.34 -9.60
CA GLY A 23 -2.08 -3.72 -10.05
C GLY A 23 -3.28 -4.40 -10.72
N HIS A 24 -4.52 -4.02 -10.36
CA HIS A 24 -5.73 -4.55 -11.02
C HIS A 24 -5.97 -3.91 -12.40
N VAL A 25 -5.52 -2.68 -12.60
CA VAL A 25 -5.65 -1.96 -13.88
C VAL A 25 -4.48 -2.28 -14.80
N TRP A 26 -3.28 -2.31 -14.23
CA TRP A 26 -2.01 -2.50 -14.90
C TRP A 26 -1.30 -3.72 -14.33
N GLY A 27 -1.73 -4.89 -14.80
CA GLY A 27 -1.18 -6.18 -14.37
C GLY A 27 0.35 -6.23 -14.37
N ARG A 28 0.89 -7.05 -13.47
CA ARG A 28 2.34 -7.25 -13.29
C ARG A 28 3.02 -7.55 -14.63
N ASN A 29 4.11 -6.86 -14.93
CA ASN A 29 4.89 -6.99 -16.17
C ASN A 29 4.11 -6.69 -17.47
N SER A 30 2.91 -6.10 -17.40
CA SER A 30 2.23 -5.68 -18.62
C SER A 30 2.93 -4.46 -19.22
N TRP A 31 3.47 -4.65 -20.43
CA TRP A 31 4.00 -3.58 -21.28
C TRP A 31 2.91 -2.62 -21.77
N ARG A 32 1.67 -3.10 -21.89
CA ARG A 32 0.54 -2.31 -22.35
C ARG A 32 -0.26 -1.80 -21.15
N LYS A 33 -0.27 -0.48 -20.96
CA LYS A 33 -1.06 0.20 -19.93
C LYS A 33 -2.35 0.69 -20.57
N TYR A 34 -3.47 0.06 -20.21
CA TYR A 34 -4.79 0.49 -20.67
C TYR A 34 -5.36 1.57 -19.73
N PRO A 35 -6.22 2.47 -20.21
CA PRO A 35 -6.96 3.39 -19.37
C PRO A 35 -7.83 2.65 -18.34
N GLY A 36 -7.87 3.17 -17.13
CA GLY A 36 -8.70 2.68 -16.03
C GLY A 36 -8.57 3.56 -14.81
N VAL A 37 -9.43 3.37 -13.82
CA VAL A 37 -9.40 4.13 -12.57
C VAL A 37 -8.46 3.44 -11.58
N ILE A 38 -7.54 4.22 -11.02
CA ILE A 38 -6.64 3.80 -9.95
C ILE A 38 -6.99 4.64 -8.73
N ASP A 39 -7.33 3.96 -7.64
CA ASP A 39 -7.51 4.58 -6.34
C ASP A 39 -6.18 4.62 -5.60
N VAL A 40 -5.90 5.77 -4.99
CA VAL A 40 -4.69 6.01 -4.19
C VAL A 40 -5.12 6.70 -2.90
N ASP A 41 -4.78 6.07 -1.77
CA ASP A 41 -5.10 6.59 -0.45
C ASP A 41 -3.84 6.89 0.35
N PHE A 42 -3.73 8.13 0.81
CA PHE A 42 -2.73 8.57 1.77
C PHE A 42 -3.27 8.32 3.19
N LEU A 43 -2.51 7.58 3.99
CA LEU A 43 -2.94 7.13 5.31
C LEU A 43 -2.37 8.01 6.42
N PRO A 44 -2.90 7.93 7.65
CA PRO A 44 -2.35 8.66 8.79
C PRO A 44 -0.85 8.42 8.95
N ALA A 45 -0.11 9.50 9.24
CA ALA A 45 1.33 9.43 9.38
C ALA A 45 1.76 8.61 10.59
N ILE A 46 2.77 7.76 10.41
CA ILE A 46 3.49 7.07 11.47
C ILE A 46 4.52 8.06 12.04
N PRO A 47 4.42 8.44 13.33
CA PRO A 47 5.34 9.39 13.95
C PRO A 47 6.74 8.77 14.07
N PRO A 48 7.82 9.58 14.18
CA PRO A 48 9.17 9.10 14.42
C PRO A 48 9.34 8.44 15.81
N GLY A 49 10.41 7.66 15.97
CA GLY A 49 10.84 7.11 17.27
C GLY A 49 10.38 5.68 17.59
N LEU A 50 9.71 5.00 16.67
CA LEU A 50 9.39 3.58 16.83
C LEU A 50 10.61 2.71 16.55
N ASP A 51 10.74 1.60 17.28
CA ASP A 51 11.70 0.56 16.93
C ASP A 51 11.31 -0.13 15.61
N ARG A 52 12.28 -0.81 14.99
CA ARG A 52 12.10 -1.47 13.69
C ARG A 52 10.88 -2.38 13.63
N LYS A 53 10.66 -3.21 14.65
CA LYS A 53 9.57 -4.19 14.64
C LYS A 53 8.22 -3.48 14.68
N SER A 54 8.10 -2.51 15.59
CA SER A 54 6.86 -1.73 15.75
C SER A 54 6.54 -0.88 14.52
N PHE A 55 7.55 -0.23 13.93
CA PHE A 55 7.38 0.54 12.70
C PHE A 55 6.92 -0.32 11.54
N MET A 56 7.60 -1.45 11.29
CA MET A 56 7.25 -2.33 10.17
C MET A 56 5.85 -2.92 10.32
N ALA A 57 5.47 -3.33 11.53
CA ALA A 57 4.13 -3.85 11.81
C ALA A 57 3.04 -2.78 11.62
N ALA A 58 3.29 -1.54 12.07
CA ALA A 58 2.36 -0.44 11.87
C ALA A 58 2.18 -0.07 10.39
N LEU A 59 3.29 -0.05 9.64
CA LEU A 59 3.30 0.23 8.20
C LEU A 59 2.51 -0.83 7.42
N GLU A 60 2.80 -2.11 7.66
CA GLU A 60 2.12 -3.23 7.04
C GLU A 60 0.62 -3.23 7.38
N SER A 61 0.28 -3.13 8.67
CA SER A 61 -1.11 -3.14 9.11
C SER A 61 -1.93 -2.00 8.51
N ALA A 62 -1.37 -0.79 8.43
CA ALA A 62 -2.06 0.35 7.84
C ALA A 62 -2.39 0.12 6.34
N ILE A 63 -1.40 -0.35 5.58
CA ILE A 63 -1.56 -0.60 4.13
C ILE A 63 -2.52 -1.76 3.89
N GLU A 64 -2.31 -2.91 4.52
CA GLU A 64 -3.14 -4.11 4.33
C GLU A 64 -4.61 -3.87 4.71
N THR A 65 -4.86 -3.14 5.81
CA THR A 65 -6.21 -2.78 6.22
C THR A 65 -6.90 -1.93 5.15
N ARG A 66 -6.18 -0.99 4.53
CA ARG A 66 -6.78 -0.17 3.47
C ARG A 66 -6.93 -0.94 2.16
N MET A 67 -5.97 -1.78 1.81
CA MET A 67 -6.02 -2.62 0.62
C MET A 67 -7.24 -3.54 0.63
N ALA A 68 -7.64 -4.09 1.78
CA ALA A 68 -8.87 -4.88 1.89
C ALA A 68 -10.13 -4.12 1.42
N VAL A 69 -10.17 -2.79 1.58
CA VAL A 69 -11.26 -1.95 1.07
C VAL A 69 -11.10 -1.69 -0.44
N LEU A 70 -9.89 -1.38 -0.88
CA LEU A 70 -9.60 -1.08 -2.30
C LEU A 70 -9.75 -2.30 -3.21
N ASP A 71 -9.49 -3.50 -2.70
CA ASP A 71 -9.59 -4.76 -3.44
C ASP A 71 -11.02 -5.31 -3.51
N ALA A 72 -11.88 -4.93 -2.55
CA ALA A 72 -13.24 -5.48 -2.44
C ALA A 72 -14.08 -5.39 -3.74
N PRO A 73 -14.04 -4.30 -4.53
CA PRO A 73 -14.74 -4.24 -5.82
C PRO A 73 -14.19 -5.24 -6.85
N TYR A 74 -12.88 -5.47 -6.88
CA TYR A 74 -12.22 -6.35 -7.85
C TYR A 74 -12.44 -7.82 -7.54
N LEU A 75 -12.43 -8.21 -6.26
CA LEU A 75 -12.74 -9.58 -5.84
C LEU A 75 -14.19 -9.96 -6.16
N LYS A 76 -15.14 -9.03 -5.98
CA LYS A 76 -16.55 -9.24 -6.34
C LYS A 76 -16.72 -9.45 -7.85
N ALA A 77 -16.03 -8.65 -8.67
CA ALA A 77 -16.10 -8.76 -10.13
C ALA A 77 -15.57 -10.11 -10.66
N GLN A 78 -14.52 -10.68 -10.03
CA GLN A 78 -13.96 -11.98 -10.44
C GLN A 78 -14.89 -13.16 -10.11
N SER A 79 -15.68 -13.06 -9.04
CA SER A 79 -16.57 -14.15 -8.59
C SER A 79 -17.84 -14.36 -9.43
N HIS A 80 -18.22 -13.41 -10.29
CA HIS A 80 -19.44 -13.48 -11.12
C HIS A 80 -19.15 -13.83 -12.60
N GLY A 81 -17.92 -14.23 -12.92
CA GLY A 81 -17.49 -14.58 -14.29
C GLY A 81 -17.34 -16.08 -14.56
N GLY A 82 -17.97 -16.96 -13.78
CA GLY A 82 -17.95 -18.42 -13.93
C GLY A 82 -19.26 -18.97 -14.45
#